data_AF-A0AA43HFV5-F1
#
_entry.id   AF-A0AA43HFV5-F1
#
_cell.length_a   1.000
_cell.length_b   1.000
_cell.length_c   1.000
_cell.angle_alpha   90.00
_cell.angle_beta   90.00
_cell.angle_gamma   90.00
#
_symmetry.space_group_name_H-M   'P 1'
#
loop_
_entity.id
_entity.type
_entity.pdbx_description
1 polymer ?
#
loop_
_entity_poly.entity_id
_entity_poly.type
_entity_poly.pdbx_seq_one_letter_code
_entity_poly.pdbx_strand_id
1 'polypeptide(L)'
;MEYIKKNFEEWKTLGYCKDAVELNEKIGTEYFRTDEPHFLTGDIHAELVLVQLNPKRDEDYKPRNYVDFDDYWNWFTSFGKMNYGVDSPRTHKSVFDSKQVRFLKPFNLLPFKEGDKYHNLEVAIDKKLQLELVPFGSPNFDYKKIGAENLKPYIQRLMDILALADRKVIIFCGKVFEDLLKEQIIQKTPPLTSQLQKVDGTMTKKKFSAINIKMKIGDKEVVACIAPQFALQGCPITKYGEMISELYGKF
;
A
#
# COMPACT_ATOMS: atom_id res chain seq x y z
N MET A 1 -3.42 16.51 0.47
CA MET A 1 -3.57 16.75 1.93
C MET A 1 -4.96 17.24 2.30
N GLU A 2 -5.47 18.30 1.65
CA GLU A 2 -6.80 18.87 1.93
C GLU A 2 -7.94 17.85 1.86
N TYR A 3 -7.94 16.95 0.86
CA TYR A 3 -8.94 15.88 0.74
C TYR A 3 -8.96 14.92 1.94
N ILE A 4 -7.79 14.56 2.49
CA ILE A 4 -7.68 13.69 3.67
C ILE A 4 -8.26 14.40 4.89
N LYS A 5 -7.89 15.67 5.09
CA LYS A 5 -8.42 16.50 6.18
C LYS A 5 -9.94 16.63 6.09
N LYS A 6 -10.48 16.94 4.90
CA LYS A 6 -11.92 17.02 4.66
C LYS A 6 -12.64 15.71 5.04
N ASN A 7 -12.11 14.56 4.61
CA ASN A 7 -12.68 13.25 4.95
C ASN A 7 -12.63 12.97 6.45
N PHE A 8 -11.53 13.31 7.13
CA PHE A 8 -11.42 13.20 8.58
C PHE A 8 -12.47 14.05 9.31
N GLU A 9 -12.59 15.33 8.97
CA GLU A 9 -13.53 16.25 9.62
C GLU A 9 -14.99 15.82 9.40
N GLU A 10 -15.30 15.32 8.19
CA GLU A 10 -16.60 14.75 7.89
C GLU A 10 -16.89 13.52 8.76
N TRP A 11 -15.98 12.55 8.81
CA TRP A 11 -16.12 11.37 9.65
C TRP A 11 -16.25 11.72 11.13
N LYS A 12 -15.43 12.66 11.63
CA LYS A 12 -15.46 13.10 13.03
C LYS A 12 -16.79 13.75 13.39
N THR A 13 -17.39 14.48 12.45
CA THR A 13 -18.68 15.19 12.65
C THR A 13 -19.88 14.26 12.52
N LEU A 14 -19.88 13.37 11.52
CA LEU A 14 -21.04 12.54 11.17
C LEU A 14 -21.01 11.14 11.81
N GLY A 15 -19.85 10.69 12.26
CA GLY A 15 -19.60 9.31 12.68
C GLY A 15 -19.33 8.35 11.52
N TYR A 16 -19.40 8.81 10.27
CA TYR A 16 -19.16 8.02 9.07
C TYR A 16 -18.60 8.86 7.91
N CYS A 17 -17.92 8.22 6.97
CA CYS A 17 -17.39 8.80 5.73
C CYS A 17 -18.44 8.67 4.62
N LYS A 18 -18.87 9.79 4.01
CA LYS A 18 -19.86 9.73 2.92
C LYS A 18 -19.32 9.02 1.69
N ASP A 19 -18.06 9.25 1.34
CA ASP A 19 -17.40 8.60 0.19
C ASP A 19 -17.48 7.06 0.28
N ALA A 20 -17.43 6.49 1.50
CA ALA A 20 -17.58 5.06 1.73
C ALA A 20 -19.04 4.58 1.57
N VAL A 21 -20.00 5.38 2.05
CA VAL A 21 -21.44 5.12 1.90
C VAL A 21 -21.82 5.13 0.42
N GLU A 22 -21.43 6.17 -0.32
CA GLU A 22 -21.69 6.29 -1.76
C GLU A 22 -21.04 5.14 -2.55
N LEU A 23 -19.85 4.71 -2.15
CA LEU A 23 -19.19 3.57 -2.77
C LEU A 23 -19.97 2.27 -2.53
N ASN A 24 -20.46 2.05 -1.30
CA ASN A 24 -21.30 0.89 -0.99
C ASN A 24 -22.64 0.91 -1.76
N GLU A 25 -23.27 2.08 -1.92
CA GLU A 25 -24.47 2.25 -2.72
C GLU A 25 -24.23 1.88 -4.19
N LYS A 26 -23.12 2.34 -4.78
CA LYS A 26 -22.73 1.99 -6.17
C LYS A 26 -22.44 0.51 -6.34
N ILE A 27 -21.94 -0.17 -5.31
CA ILE A 27 -21.70 -1.61 -5.30
C ILE A 27 -23.01 -2.40 -5.03
N GLY A 28 -24.00 -1.76 -4.42
CA GLY A 28 -25.28 -2.36 -4.03
C GLY A 28 -25.24 -3.17 -2.74
N THR A 29 -24.22 -3.01 -1.90
CA THR A 29 -24.09 -3.74 -0.62
C THR A 29 -23.10 -3.06 0.33
N GLU A 30 -23.26 -3.28 1.63
CA GLU A 30 -22.31 -2.84 2.66
C GLU A 30 -21.01 -3.65 2.58
N TYR A 31 -20.07 -3.17 1.77
CA TYR A 31 -18.82 -3.88 1.50
C TYR A 31 -17.62 -3.24 2.18
N PHE A 32 -17.52 -1.92 2.12
CA PHE A 32 -16.54 -1.10 2.81
C PHE A 32 -17.07 -0.61 4.15
N ARG A 33 -16.20 -0.55 5.16
CA ARG A 33 -16.49 0.15 6.41
C ARG A 33 -16.67 1.63 6.11
N THR A 34 -17.65 2.22 6.78
CA THR A 34 -17.95 3.65 6.67
C THR A 34 -17.32 4.46 7.80
N ASP A 35 -16.65 3.82 8.74
CA ASP A 35 -15.90 4.47 9.81
C ASP A 35 -14.41 4.63 9.47
N GLU A 36 -13.66 5.24 10.41
CA GLU A 36 -12.24 5.64 10.36
C GLU A 36 -11.52 5.36 9.03
N PRO A 37 -11.35 6.38 8.17
CA PRO A 37 -10.62 6.20 6.93
C PRO A 37 -9.13 6.04 7.20
N HIS A 38 -8.48 5.15 6.46
CA HIS A 38 -7.04 4.90 6.52
C HIS A 38 -6.44 5.12 5.14
N PHE A 39 -5.95 6.35 4.93
CA PHE A 39 -5.40 6.79 3.64
C PHE A 39 -3.98 6.28 3.39
N LEU A 40 -3.16 6.28 4.44
CA LEU A 40 -1.74 5.97 4.36
C LEU A 40 -1.14 5.59 5.70
N THR A 41 0.07 5.06 5.66
CA THR A 41 1.01 4.99 6.79
C THR A 41 2.42 5.44 6.38
N GLY A 42 3.14 5.98 7.35
CA GLY A 42 4.55 6.36 7.22
C GLY A 42 4.79 7.75 6.63
N ASP A 43 5.96 7.96 6.04
CA ASP A 43 6.47 9.27 5.66
C ASP A 43 5.99 9.70 4.25
N ILE A 44 5.23 10.79 4.19
CA ILE A 44 4.69 11.35 2.93
C ILE A 44 5.78 11.79 1.94
N HIS A 45 7.00 12.06 2.40
CA HIS A 45 8.15 12.44 1.59
C HIS A 45 9.12 11.30 1.32
N ALA A 46 8.79 10.06 1.71
CA ALA A 46 9.67 8.91 1.51
C ALA A 46 9.99 8.64 0.03
N GLU A 47 11.23 8.23 -0.24
CA GLU A 47 11.69 7.87 -1.59
C GLU A 47 11.10 6.54 -2.10
N LEU A 48 10.64 5.68 -1.18
CA LEU A 48 10.05 4.38 -1.45
C LEU A 48 8.55 4.41 -1.11
N VAL A 49 7.72 4.05 -2.09
CA VAL A 49 6.26 4.01 -1.96
C VAL A 49 5.71 2.64 -2.31
N LEU A 50 4.84 2.11 -1.45
CA LEU A 50 3.96 0.98 -1.76
C LEU A 50 2.52 1.47 -1.90
N VAL A 51 1.86 1.11 -2.99
CA VAL A 51 0.43 1.39 -3.20
C VAL A 51 -0.33 0.07 -3.06
N GLN A 52 -1.06 -0.07 -1.95
CA GLN A 52 -1.90 -1.21 -1.62
C GLN A 52 -3.34 -1.00 -2.10
N LEU A 53 -4.18 -2.03 -1.96
CA LEU A 53 -5.55 -2.01 -2.45
C LEU A 53 -6.49 -1.31 -1.47
N ASN A 54 -6.58 -1.82 -0.24
CA ASN A 54 -7.32 -1.19 0.83
C ASN A 54 -6.96 -1.85 2.19
N PRO A 55 -7.27 -1.19 3.31
CA PRO A 55 -7.13 -1.79 4.64
C PRO A 55 -7.98 -3.05 4.77
N LYS A 56 -7.45 -4.07 5.46
CA LYS A 56 -8.26 -5.24 5.81
C LYS A 56 -9.24 -4.88 6.92
N ARG A 57 -10.51 -5.25 6.75
CA ARG A 57 -11.54 -5.20 7.80
C ARG A 57 -11.24 -6.25 8.86
N ASP A 58 -11.10 -5.78 10.09
CA ASP A 58 -11.19 -6.59 11.30
C ASP A 58 -12.58 -6.35 11.92
N GLU A 59 -13.28 -7.42 12.28
CA GLU A 59 -14.65 -7.35 12.83
C GLU A 59 -14.65 -6.72 14.22
N ASP A 60 -13.58 -6.92 14.99
CA ASP A 60 -13.43 -6.39 16.35
C ASP A 60 -12.81 -4.98 16.36
N TYR A 61 -12.49 -4.42 15.19
CA TYR A 61 -11.86 -3.11 15.11
C TYR A 61 -12.82 -2.01 15.56
N LYS A 62 -12.36 -1.27 16.56
CA LYS A 62 -13.00 -0.07 17.07
C LYS A 62 -12.23 1.15 16.57
N PRO A 63 -12.91 2.11 15.92
CA PRO A 63 -12.31 3.38 15.57
C PRO A 63 -11.66 4.04 16.79
N ARG A 64 -10.49 4.63 16.59
CA ARG A 64 -9.79 5.39 17.60
C ARG A 64 -10.45 6.76 17.74
N ASN A 65 -10.59 7.23 18.97
CA ASN A 65 -11.13 8.56 19.24
C ASN A 65 -10.02 9.61 19.15
N TYR A 66 -9.69 10.04 17.93
CA TYR A 66 -8.73 11.13 17.73
C TYR A 66 -9.28 12.46 18.23
N VAL A 67 -8.42 13.29 18.83
CA VAL A 67 -8.84 14.61 19.32
C VAL A 67 -9.13 15.55 18.15
N ASP A 68 -8.24 15.60 17.18
CA ASP A 68 -8.27 16.46 15.99
C ASP A 68 -7.55 15.79 14.81
N PHE A 69 -7.44 16.52 13.69
CA PHE A 69 -6.76 16.02 12.49
C PHE A 69 -5.27 15.76 12.72
N ASP A 70 -4.61 16.54 13.57
CA ASP A 70 -3.17 16.39 13.78
C ASP A 70 -2.86 15.14 14.59
N ASP A 71 -3.68 14.79 15.60
CA ASP A 71 -3.60 13.50 16.30
C ASP A 71 -3.86 12.32 15.34
N TYR A 72 -4.89 12.42 14.49
CA TYR A 72 -5.15 11.44 13.43
C TYR A 72 -3.94 11.27 12.49
N TRP A 73 -3.41 12.38 11.99
CA TRP A 73 -2.30 12.39 11.05
C TRP A 73 -1.02 11.84 11.66
N ASN A 74 -0.69 12.26 12.89
CA ASN A 74 0.48 11.79 13.62
C ASN A 74 0.41 10.28 13.91
N TRP A 75 -0.79 9.75 14.20
CA TRP A 75 -0.97 8.32 14.40
C TRP A 75 -0.57 7.50 13.18
N PHE A 76 -1.09 7.85 12.00
CA PHE A 76 -0.81 7.09 10.78
C PHE A 76 0.61 7.31 10.25
N THR A 77 1.17 8.51 10.40
CA THR A 77 2.55 8.81 9.96
C THR A 77 3.63 8.25 10.90
N SER A 78 3.28 7.95 12.15
CA SER A 78 4.17 7.35 13.15
C SER A 78 3.71 5.96 13.61
N PHE A 79 2.94 5.27 12.77
CA PHE A 79 2.32 3.98 13.12
C PHE A 79 3.36 2.95 13.57
N GLY A 80 4.48 2.85 12.87
CA GLY A 80 5.59 1.96 13.18
C GLY A 80 6.17 2.23 14.56
N LYS A 81 6.47 3.49 14.88
CA LYS A 81 6.98 3.92 16.18
C LYS A 81 6.00 3.60 17.30
N MET A 82 4.71 3.84 17.08
CA MET A 82 3.67 3.60 18.09
C MET A 82 3.47 2.10 18.38
N ASN A 83 3.61 1.25 17.38
CA ASN A 83 3.36 -0.19 17.52
C ASN A 83 4.64 -1.02 17.78
N TYR A 84 5.79 -0.57 17.30
CA TYR A 84 7.05 -1.33 17.31
C TYR A 84 8.24 -0.57 17.90
N GLY A 85 8.09 0.73 18.16
CA GLY A 85 9.13 1.58 18.73
C GLY A 85 9.57 1.13 20.13
N VAL A 86 10.67 1.70 20.60
CA VAL A 86 11.27 1.36 21.91
C VAL A 86 10.32 1.59 23.08
N ASP A 87 9.41 2.55 22.94
CA ASP A 87 8.41 2.90 23.95
C ASP A 87 7.11 2.09 23.79
N SER A 88 7.00 1.25 22.76
CA SER A 88 5.84 0.36 22.59
C SER A 88 6.00 -0.90 23.46
N PRO A 89 4.90 -1.60 23.80
CA PRO A 89 4.98 -2.87 24.51
C PRO A 89 5.82 -3.93 23.78
N ARG A 90 6.02 -3.77 22.46
CA ARG A 90 6.72 -4.74 21.60
C ARG A 90 6.23 -6.17 21.84
N THR A 91 4.92 -6.38 21.97
CA THR A 91 4.34 -7.72 22.20
C THR A 91 3.79 -8.34 20.92
N HIS A 92 3.20 -7.51 20.05
CA HIS A 92 2.62 -7.95 18.80
C HIS A 92 3.60 -7.88 17.62
N LYS A 93 3.48 -8.82 16.69
CA LYS A 93 4.26 -8.87 15.45
C LYS A 93 3.32 -9.18 14.29
N SER A 94 2.96 -8.16 13.52
CA SER A 94 2.13 -8.35 12.32
C SER A 94 2.83 -9.27 11.32
N VAL A 95 2.12 -10.30 10.87
CA VAL A 95 2.57 -11.19 9.79
C VAL A 95 2.68 -10.41 8.48
N PHE A 96 1.78 -9.45 8.27
CA PHE A 96 1.80 -8.57 7.10
C PHE A 96 3.02 -7.66 7.11
N ASP A 97 3.34 -7.02 8.23
CA ASP A 97 4.50 -6.10 8.31
C ASP A 97 5.81 -6.88 8.23
N SER A 98 5.87 -8.06 8.84
CA SER A 98 7.01 -8.98 8.68
C SER A 98 7.20 -9.44 7.22
N LYS A 99 6.13 -9.51 6.43
CA LYS A 99 6.18 -9.76 4.99
C LYS A 99 6.73 -8.54 4.25
N GLN A 100 6.34 -7.31 4.63
CA GLN A 100 6.88 -6.08 4.04
C GLN A 100 8.39 -5.95 4.28
N VAL A 101 8.89 -6.20 5.49
CA VAL A 101 10.35 -6.20 5.78
C VAL A 101 11.10 -7.10 4.81
N ARG A 102 10.65 -8.36 4.65
CA ARG A 102 11.28 -9.34 3.76
C ARG A 102 11.19 -8.95 2.29
N PHE A 103 10.09 -8.34 1.87
CA PHE A 103 9.88 -7.87 0.51
C PHE A 103 10.80 -6.69 0.17
N LEU A 104 10.99 -5.76 1.11
CA LEU A 104 11.69 -4.50 0.89
C LEU A 104 13.20 -4.59 1.10
N LYS A 105 13.68 -5.57 1.86
CA LYS A 105 15.11 -5.76 2.13
C LYS A 105 15.99 -5.78 0.87
N PRO A 106 15.61 -6.45 -0.23
CA PRO A 106 16.41 -6.47 -1.46
C PRO A 106 16.62 -5.11 -2.13
N PHE A 107 15.73 -4.13 -1.89
CA PHE A 107 15.84 -2.80 -2.49
C PHE A 107 16.97 -1.96 -1.88
N ASN A 108 17.45 -2.33 -0.68
CA ASN A 108 18.54 -1.64 0.01
C ASN A 108 18.35 -0.12 0.19
N LEU A 109 17.09 0.33 0.33
CA LEU A 109 16.74 1.74 0.55
C LEU A 109 16.40 2.07 2.01
N LEU A 110 16.19 1.04 2.84
CA LEU A 110 15.77 1.19 4.23
C LEU A 110 16.87 0.68 5.17
N PRO A 111 17.11 1.35 6.31
CA PRO A 111 18.17 1.00 7.25
C PRO A 111 17.78 -0.19 8.15
N PHE A 112 17.51 -1.34 7.53
CA PHE A 112 17.25 -2.58 8.25
C PHE A 112 18.51 -3.09 8.95
N LYS A 113 18.35 -3.67 10.13
CA LYS A 113 19.41 -4.22 10.97
C LYS A 113 19.21 -5.73 11.15
N GLU A 114 20.27 -6.52 11.03
CA GLU A 114 20.21 -7.93 11.37
C GLU A 114 19.90 -8.12 12.86
N GLY A 115 19.09 -9.13 13.18
CA GLY A 115 18.74 -9.47 14.57
C GLY A 115 17.71 -8.56 15.26
N ASP A 116 17.53 -7.31 14.83
CA ASP A 116 16.56 -6.38 15.46
C ASP A 116 15.22 -6.37 14.71
N LYS A 117 14.35 -7.31 15.10
CA LYS A 117 13.04 -7.48 14.46
C LYS A 117 12.11 -6.27 14.65
N TYR A 118 12.08 -5.64 15.82
CA TYR A 118 11.15 -4.53 16.09
C TYR A 118 11.60 -3.24 15.40
N HIS A 119 12.89 -2.94 15.42
CA HIS A 119 13.46 -1.86 14.61
C HIS A 119 13.12 -2.03 13.13
N ASN A 120 13.25 -3.25 12.60
CA ASN A 120 12.92 -3.51 11.19
C ASN A 120 11.42 -3.34 10.89
N LEU A 121 10.54 -3.71 11.82
CA LEU A 121 9.10 -3.48 11.67
C LEU A 121 8.78 -1.98 11.70
N GLU A 122 9.33 -1.23 12.65
CA GLU A 122 9.20 0.23 12.72
C GLU A 122 9.68 0.89 11.41
N VAL A 123 10.90 0.58 10.96
CA VAL A 123 11.48 1.12 9.73
C VAL A 123 10.65 0.75 8.50
N ALA A 124 10.17 -0.50 8.40
CA ALA A 124 9.36 -0.93 7.27
C ALA A 124 8.01 -0.21 7.18
N ILE A 125 7.55 0.43 8.26
CA ILE A 125 6.33 1.23 8.23
C ILE A 125 6.64 2.71 8.06
N ASP A 126 7.46 3.28 8.93
CA ASP A 126 7.60 4.75 9.05
C ASP A 126 8.61 5.36 8.07
N LYS A 127 9.57 4.58 7.56
CA LYS A 127 10.59 5.08 6.61
C LYS A 127 10.23 4.88 5.14
N LYS A 128 8.99 4.49 4.87
CA LYS A 128 8.40 4.42 3.53
C LYS A 128 7.05 5.11 3.54
N LEU A 129 6.49 5.35 2.38
CA LEU A 129 5.08 5.67 2.24
C LEU A 129 4.31 4.41 1.86
N GLN A 130 3.24 4.09 2.58
CA GLN A 130 2.23 3.14 2.13
C GLN A 130 0.94 3.90 1.86
N LEU A 131 0.40 3.78 0.66
CA LEU A 131 -0.88 4.36 0.26
C LEU A 131 -1.91 3.26 0.05
N GLU A 132 -3.14 3.48 0.48
CA GLU A 132 -4.25 2.57 0.22
C GLU A 132 -5.08 3.10 -0.93
N LEU A 133 -5.29 2.35 -2.02
CA LEU A 133 -6.13 2.78 -3.14
C LEU A 133 -7.51 3.21 -2.65
N VAL A 134 -8.25 2.32 -1.97
CA VAL A 134 -9.48 2.71 -1.27
C VAL A 134 -9.16 2.83 0.22
N PRO A 135 -9.41 3.98 0.87
CA PRO A 135 -9.01 4.21 2.26
C PRO A 135 -9.97 3.56 3.27
N PHE A 136 -10.82 2.63 2.85
CA PHE A 136 -11.88 2.05 3.66
C PHE A 136 -11.66 0.54 3.85
N GLY A 137 -11.85 0.08 5.07
CA GLY A 137 -11.65 -1.33 5.41
C GLY A 137 -12.66 -2.24 4.71
N SER A 138 -12.22 -3.37 4.14
CA SER A 138 -13.15 -4.42 3.64
C SER A 138 -12.59 -5.82 3.92
N PRO A 139 -13.43 -6.88 3.90
CA PRO A 139 -12.97 -8.25 4.15
C PRO A 139 -11.93 -8.74 3.13
N ASN A 140 -12.09 -8.31 1.88
CA ASN A 140 -11.19 -8.55 0.76
C ASN A 140 -11.34 -7.42 -0.27
N PHE A 141 -10.43 -7.34 -1.24
CA PHE A 141 -10.58 -6.45 -2.39
C PHE A 141 -11.03 -7.24 -3.62
N ASP A 142 -12.29 -7.04 -4.04
CA ASP A 142 -12.86 -7.66 -5.24
C ASP A 142 -13.06 -6.62 -6.34
N TYR A 143 -12.10 -6.55 -7.26
CA TYR A 143 -12.12 -5.62 -8.38
C TYR A 143 -13.36 -5.73 -9.26
N LYS A 144 -13.87 -6.95 -9.48
CA LYS A 144 -15.04 -7.17 -10.33
C LYS A 144 -16.31 -6.64 -9.67
N LYS A 145 -16.41 -6.83 -8.36
CA LYS A 145 -17.52 -6.33 -7.55
C LYS A 145 -17.49 -4.80 -7.43
N ILE A 146 -16.32 -4.22 -7.19
CA ILE A 146 -16.18 -2.76 -7.01
C ILE A 146 -16.38 -2.01 -8.33
N GLY A 147 -15.79 -2.51 -9.42
CA GLY A 147 -15.85 -1.88 -10.74
C GLY A 147 -14.81 -0.77 -10.93
N ALA A 148 -14.21 -0.73 -12.12
CA ALA A 148 -13.13 0.21 -12.47
C ALA A 148 -13.55 1.69 -12.36
N GLU A 149 -14.76 2.02 -12.82
CA GLU A 149 -15.26 3.39 -12.84
C GLU A 149 -15.39 3.98 -11.42
N ASN A 150 -15.80 3.16 -10.46
CA ASN A 150 -15.91 3.55 -9.06
C ASN A 150 -14.55 3.81 -8.41
N LEU A 151 -13.45 3.31 -9.00
CA LEU A 151 -12.09 3.46 -8.49
C LEU A 151 -11.36 4.69 -9.04
N LYS A 152 -11.85 5.32 -10.11
CA LYS A 152 -11.20 6.48 -10.76
C LYS A 152 -10.88 7.64 -9.79
N PRO A 153 -11.80 8.08 -8.90
CA PRO A 153 -11.51 9.19 -7.98
C PRO A 153 -10.33 8.88 -7.05
N TYR A 154 -10.20 7.62 -6.65
CA TYR A 154 -9.13 7.16 -5.76
C TYR A 154 -7.77 7.11 -6.46
N ILE A 155 -7.75 6.79 -7.77
CA ILE A 155 -6.53 6.84 -8.59
C ILE A 155 -6.01 8.28 -8.67
N GLN A 156 -6.88 9.26 -8.92
CA GLN A 156 -6.46 10.67 -8.99
C GLN A 156 -5.79 11.11 -7.69
N ARG A 157 -6.40 10.81 -6.54
CA ARG A 157 -5.84 11.12 -5.23
C ARG A 157 -4.48 10.46 -5.01
N LEU A 158 -4.28 9.22 -5.47
CA LEU A 158 -2.96 8.57 -5.40
C LEU A 158 -1.92 9.33 -6.23
N MET A 159 -2.26 9.75 -7.46
CA MET A 159 -1.35 10.52 -8.31
C MET A 159 -0.95 11.84 -7.66
N ASP A 160 -1.91 12.55 -7.07
CA ASP A 160 -1.65 13.82 -6.38
C ASP A 160 -0.66 13.63 -5.22
N ILE A 161 -0.81 12.57 -4.42
CA ILE A 161 0.08 12.28 -3.30
C ILE A 161 1.47 11.82 -3.79
N LEU A 162 1.52 11.00 -4.83
CA LEU A 162 2.78 10.56 -5.43
C LEU A 162 3.59 11.74 -5.96
N ALA A 163 2.93 12.77 -6.50
CA ALA A 163 3.54 13.99 -7.03
C ALA A 163 4.18 14.90 -5.95
N LEU A 164 3.86 14.72 -4.67
CA LEU A 164 4.32 15.60 -3.58
C LEU A 164 5.84 15.53 -3.30
N ALA A 165 6.51 14.46 -3.75
CA ALA A 165 7.95 14.32 -3.59
C ALA A 165 8.50 13.44 -4.72
N ASP A 166 9.78 13.63 -5.03
CA ASP A 166 10.46 12.75 -5.98
C ASP A 166 10.67 11.37 -5.35
N ARG A 167 10.25 10.33 -6.07
CA ARG A 167 10.29 8.94 -5.59
C ARG A 167 11.35 8.17 -6.35
N LYS A 168 12.19 7.43 -5.63
CA LYS A 168 13.13 6.47 -6.25
C LYS A 168 12.42 5.19 -6.65
N VAL A 169 11.50 4.71 -5.82
CA VAL A 169 10.81 3.43 -6.02
C VAL A 169 9.32 3.57 -5.73
N ILE A 170 8.48 3.24 -6.71
CA ILE A 170 7.02 3.19 -6.60
C ILE A 170 6.58 1.77 -6.99
N ILE A 171 5.88 1.08 -6.09
CA ILE A 171 5.39 -0.29 -6.33
C ILE A 171 3.88 -0.34 -6.12
N PHE A 172 3.16 -0.66 -7.19
CA PHE A 172 1.73 -0.92 -7.18
C PHE A 172 1.46 -2.39 -6.85
N CYS A 173 0.95 -2.65 -5.65
CA CYS A 173 0.79 -3.99 -5.07
C CYS A 173 -0.54 -4.63 -5.48
N GLY A 174 -0.65 -5.08 -6.73
CA GLY A 174 -1.79 -5.88 -7.18
C GLY A 174 -1.98 -5.88 -8.68
N LYS A 175 -2.56 -6.95 -9.22
CA LYS A 175 -2.79 -7.11 -10.66
C LYS A 175 -3.74 -6.04 -11.23
N VAL A 176 -4.67 -5.56 -10.41
CA VAL A 176 -5.70 -4.60 -10.81
C VAL A 176 -5.11 -3.28 -11.33
N PHE A 177 -3.90 -2.93 -10.90
CA PHE A 177 -3.22 -1.72 -11.34
C PHE A 177 -2.80 -1.76 -12.81
N GLU A 178 -2.73 -2.93 -13.46
CA GLU A 178 -2.50 -3.01 -14.91
C GLU A 178 -3.64 -2.35 -15.71
N ASP A 179 -4.88 -2.47 -15.21
CA ASP A 179 -6.06 -1.90 -15.84
C ASP A 179 -6.35 -0.48 -15.32
N LEU A 180 -6.26 -0.29 -13.99
CA LEU A 180 -6.54 1.00 -13.36
C LEU A 180 -5.60 2.13 -13.79
N LEU A 181 -4.36 1.81 -14.15
CA LEU A 181 -3.35 2.79 -14.55
C LEU A 181 -3.22 2.94 -16.07
N LYS A 182 -4.10 2.32 -16.86
CA LYS A 182 -3.96 2.27 -18.33
C LYS A 182 -3.82 3.64 -18.98
N GLU A 183 -4.49 4.66 -18.42
CA GLU A 183 -4.50 6.03 -18.95
C GLU A 183 -3.24 6.81 -18.55
N GLN A 184 -2.56 6.40 -17.48
CA GLN A 184 -1.34 7.02 -16.98
C GLN A 184 -0.07 6.37 -17.56
N ILE A 185 -0.14 5.11 -17.98
CA ILE A 185 1.01 4.36 -18.50
C ILE A 185 1.37 4.84 -19.92
N ILE A 186 2.61 5.31 -20.07
CA ILE A 186 3.22 5.73 -21.34
C ILE A 186 3.94 4.56 -22.00
N GLN A 187 4.66 3.77 -21.20
CA GLN A 187 5.43 2.62 -21.64
C GLN A 187 5.31 1.50 -20.61
N LYS A 188 5.20 0.25 -21.05
CA LYS A 188 5.27 -0.93 -20.17
C LYS A 188 6.17 -2.00 -20.76
N THR A 189 6.92 -2.70 -19.93
CA THR A 189 7.65 -3.90 -20.34
C THR A 189 6.69 -5.08 -20.51
N PRO A 190 7.05 -6.12 -21.28
CA PRO A 190 6.46 -7.43 -21.11
C PRO A 190 6.58 -7.87 -19.64
N PRO A 191 5.62 -8.64 -19.08
CA PRO A 191 5.76 -9.19 -17.75
C PRO A 191 7.00 -10.07 -17.66
N LEU A 192 7.95 -9.71 -16.80
CA LEU A 192 9.03 -10.62 -16.42
C LEU A 192 8.39 -11.75 -15.60
N THR A 193 8.51 -13.00 -16.04
CA THR A 193 7.93 -14.13 -15.33
C THR A 193 8.98 -15.15 -14.92
N SER A 194 8.93 -15.58 -13.66
CA SER A 194 9.85 -16.60 -13.15
C SER A 194 9.19 -17.47 -12.09
N GLN A 195 9.66 -18.72 -11.96
CA GLN A 195 9.42 -19.51 -10.76
C GLN A 195 10.38 -19.03 -9.67
N LEU A 196 9.90 -18.93 -8.43
CA LEU A 196 10.70 -18.44 -7.32
C LEU A 196 11.17 -19.61 -6.45
N GLN A 197 12.37 -19.50 -5.91
CA GLN A 197 12.87 -20.45 -4.93
C GLN A 197 12.16 -20.22 -3.58
N LYS A 198 11.71 -21.29 -2.95
CA LYS A 198 11.13 -21.30 -1.60
C LYS A 198 12.23 -21.40 -0.54
N VAL A 199 11.83 -21.28 0.73
CA VAL A 199 12.73 -21.41 1.89
C VAL A 199 13.37 -22.80 1.97
N ASP A 200 12.66 -23.85 1.55
CA ASP A 200 13.16 -25.24 1.50
C ASP A 200 14.10 -25.52 0.30
N GLY A 201 14.45 -24.49 -0.48
CA GLY A 201 15.28 -24.61 -1.67
C GLY A 201 14.55 -25.07 -2.94
N THR A 202 13.30 -25.54 -2.84
CA THR A 202 12.51 -26.00 -4.00
C THR A 202 11.89 -24.84 -4.77
N MET A 203 11.54 -25.06 -6.05
CA MET A 203 10.88 -24.04 -6.87
C MET A 203 9.36 -24.00 -6.67
N THR A 204 8.75 -22.83 -6.86
CA THR A 204 7.29 -22.70 -6.88
C THR A 204 6.70 -23.33 -8.15
N LYS A 205 5.56 -24.03 -8.01
CA LYS A 205 4.83 -24.55 -9.18
C LYS A 205 4.34 -23.41 -10.09
N LYS A 206 3.75 -22.38 -9.49
CA LYS A 206 3.28 -21.17 -10.18
C LYS A 206 4.44 -20.24 -10.54
N LYS A 207 4.28 -19.51 -11.64
CA LYS A 207 5.14 -18.38 -12.00
C LYS A 207 4.65 -17.11 -11.31
N PHE A 208 5.60 -16.26 -10.95
CA PHE A 208 5.38 -14.91 -10.44
C PHE A 208 5.77 -13.92 -11.52
N SER A 209 5.16 -12.74 -11.50
CA SER A 209 5.43 -11.71 -12.51
C SER A 209 5.71 -10.35 -11.90
N ALA A 210 6.45 -9.52 -12.63
CA ALA A 210 6.63 -8.11 -12.37
C ALA A 210 6.60 -7.34 -13.69
N ILE A 211 6.11 -6.10 -13.65
CA ILE A 211 5.93 -5.27 -14.84
C ILE A 211 6.49 -3.88 -14.53
N ASN A 212 7.51 -3.46 -15.25
CA ASN A 212 7.96 -2.07 -15.19
C ASN A 212 7.06 -1.21 -16.06
N ILE A 213 6.70 -0.04 -15.55
CA ILE A 213 5.91 0.95 -16.24
C ILE A 213 6.61 2.31 -16.17
N LYS A 214 6.59 3.07 -17.26
CA LYS A 214 6.73 4.51 -17.22
C LYS A 214 5.33 5.10 -17.27
N MET A 215 5.05 6.02 -16.37
CA MET A 215 3.75 6.64 -16.26
C MET A 215 3.87 8.14 -16.05
N LYS A 216 2.83 8.88 -16.43
CA LYS A 216 2.71 10.30 -16.18
C LYS A 216 2.12 10.54 -14.79
N ILE A 217 2.79 11.35 -13.97
CA ILE A 217 2.28 11.86 -12.69
C ILE A 217 2.47 13.38 -12.69
N GLY A 218 1.35 14.12 -12.77
CA GLY A 218 1.40 15.56 -13.07
C GLY A 218 2.11 15.81 -14.40
N ASP A 219 3.12 16.67 -14.40
CA ASP A 219 3.94 16.98 -15.58
C ASP A 219 5.21 16.12 -15.68
N LYS A 220 5.41 15.17 -14.76
CA LYS A 220 6.61 14.33 -14.71
C LYS A 220 6.35 12.93 -15.28
N GLU A 221 7.36 12.39 -15.93
CA GLU A 221 7.44 10.95 -16.20
C GLU A 221 8.15 10.27 -15.03
N VAL A 222 7.54 9.20 -14.52
CA VAL A 222 8.11 8.40 -13.44
C VAL A 222 8.18 6.94 -13.84
N VAL A 223 9.19 6.26 -13.33
CA VAL A 223 9.26 4.79 -13.37
C VAL A 223 8.53 4.25 -12.15
N ALA A 224 7.71 3.22 -12.35
CA ALA A 224 7.10 2.43 -11.29
C ALA A 224 7.10 0.94 -11.68
N CYS A 225 6.78 0.08 -10.72
CA CYS A 225 6.59 -1.35 -10.96
C CYS A 225 5.19 -1.78 -10.49
N ILE A 226 4.52 -2.61 -11.29
CA ILE A 226 3.34 -3.36 -10.83
C ILE A 226 3.82 -4.71 -10.32
N ALA A 227 3.36 -5.08 -9.13
CA ALA A 227 3.66 -6.34 -8.45
C ALA A 227 2.37 -7.18 -8.30
N PRO A 228 1.92 -7.88 -9.36
CA PRO A 228 0.59 -8.47 -9.42
C PRO A 228 0.28 -9.48 -8.30
N GLN A 229 1.30 -10.21 -7.86
CA GLN A 229 1.16 -11.28 -6.86
C GLN A 229 1.62 -10.86 -5.45
N PHE A 230 1.86 -9.56 -5.18
CA PHE A 230 2.28 -9.12 -3.86
C PHE A 230 1.34 -9.61 -2.76
N ALA A 231 0.01 -9.51 -2.95
CA ALA A 231 -0.98 -9.92 -1.95
C ALA A 231 -1.11 -11.45 -1.76
N LEU A 232 -0.50 -12.26 -2.63
CA LEU A 232 -0.69 -13.71 -2.64
C LEU A 232 -0.08 -14.38 -1.40
N GLN A 233 -0.89 -15.20 -0.72
CA GLN A 233 -0.41 -16.03 0.38
C GLN A 233 0.58 -17.10 -0.12
N GLY A 234 1.57 -17.42 0.72
CA GLY A 234 2.61 -18.40 0.39
C GLY A 234 3.59 -17.99 -0.72
N CYS A 235 3.58 -16.71 -1.13
CA CYS A 235 4.62 -16.17 -2.00
C CYS A 235 5.99 -16.21 -1.29
N PRO A 236 7.07 -16.72 -1.93
CA PRO A 236 8.44 -16.53 -1.45
C PRO A 236 8.84 -15.04 -1.54
N ILE A 237 8.36 -14.26 -0.58
CA ILE A 237 8.28 -12.80 -0.71
C ILE A 237 9.66 -12.13 -0.84
N THR A 238 10.70 -12.68 -0.21
CA THR A 238 12.08 -12.18 -0.39
C THR A 238 12.55 -12.34 -1.83
N LYS A 239 12.37 -13.53 -2.42
CA LYS A 239 12.73 -13.78 -3.83
C LYS A 239 11.87 -12.97 -4.80
N TYR A 240 10.62 -12.67 -4.43
CA TYR A 240 9.79 -11.78 -5.22
C TYR A 240 10.27 -10.32 -5.16
N GLY A 241 10.72 -9.86 -3.99
CA GLY A 241 11.36 -8.57 -3.81
C GLY A 241 12.67 -8.44 -4.60
N GLU A 242 13.52 -9.48 -4.57
CA GLU A 242 14.76 -9.54 -5.38
C GLU A 242 14.43 -9.41 -6.87
N MET A 243 13.48 -10.20 -7.39
CA MET A 243 13.07 -10.15 -8.79
C MET A 243 12.59 -8.75 -9.21
N ILE A 244 11.81 -8.07 -8.36
CA ILE A 244 11.32 -6.71 -8.66
C ILE A 244 12.45 -5.70 -8.58
N SER A 245 13.29 -5.77 -7.55
CA SER A 245 14.42 -4.86 -7.37
C SER A 245 15.42 -4.96 -8.53
N GLU A 246 15.66 -6.17 -9.04
CA GLU A 246 16.52 -6.40 -10.20
C GLU A 246 15.88 -5.89 -11.49
N LEU A 247 14.57 -5.97 -11.62
CA LEU A 247 13.85 -5.47 -12.80
C LEU A 247 13.78 -3.94 -12.80
N TYR A 248 13.60 -3.30 -11.64
CA TYR A 248 13.20 -1.90 -11.51
C TYR A 248 14.03 -0.94 -12.38
N GLY A 249 13.37 -0.11 -13.20
CA GLY A 249 14.03 0.87 -14.07
C GLY A 249 14.60 0.34 -15.38
N LYS A 250 14.54 -0.98 -15.65
CA LYS A 250 14.98 -1.58 -16.91
C LYS A 250 13.82 -1.59 -17.92
N PHE A 251 14.03 -0.99 -19.11
CA PHE A 251 13.07 -0.90 -20.21
C PHE A 251 13.69 -1.40 -21.52
#